data_AF-A0A356Z7J5-F1
#
_entry.id   AF-A0A356Z7J5-F1
#
_cell.length_a   1.000
_cell.length_b   1.000
_cell.length_c   1.000
_cell.angle_alpha   90.00
_cell.angle_beta   90.00
_cell.angle_gamma   90.00
#
_symmetry.space_group_name_H-M   'P 1'
#
loop_
_entity.id
_entity.type
_entity.pdbx_description
1 polymer ?
#
loop_
_entity_poly.entity_id
_entity_poly.type
_entity_poly.pdbx_seq_one_letter_code
_entity_poly.pdbx_strand_id
1 'polypeptide(L)' 'NADGVKIGYVPKVDNVIFSRLMDAGKLLFGRIASKGMQGNWLKIDIRVYLHE' A
#
# COMPACT_ATOMS: atom_id res chain seq x y z
N ASN A 1 12.80 11.83 0.39
CA ASN A 1 12.83 11.54 -1.07
C ASN A 1 11.50 10.93 -1.44
N ALA A 2 10.70 11.70 -2.17
CA ALA A 2 9.29 11.46 -2.45
C ALA A 2 9.06 11.46 -3.98
N ASP A 3 9.96 10.80 -4.71
CA ASP A 3 10.09 10.91 -6.17
C ASP A 3 9.01 10.14 -6.96
N GLY A 4 7.82 9.90 -6.37
CA GLY A 4 6.72 9.23 -7.04
C GLY A 4 7.06 7.82 -7.59
N VAL A 5 8.14 7.21 -7.10
CA VAL A 5 8.65 5.94 -7.63
C VAL A 5 7.65 4.82 -7.34
N LYS A 6 7.15 4.21 -8.41
CA LYS A 6 6.20 3.10 -8.34
C LYS A 6 6.90 1.85 -7.77
N ILE A 7 6.48 1.43 -6.58
CA ILE A 7 7.02 0.25 -5.89
C ILE A 7 6.30 -1.05 -6.24
N GLY A 8 5.13 -0.99 -6.89
CA GLY A 8 4.36 -2.17 -7.27
C GLY A 8 2.86 -1.89 -7.38
N TYR A 9 2.08 -2.96 -7.24
CA TYR A 9 0.62 -2.94 -7.23
C TYR A 9 0.10 -3.68 -6.01
N VAL A 10 -1.09 -3.28 -5.55
CA VAL A 10 -1.84 -4.02 -4.54
C VAL A 10 -2.47 -5.26 -5.20
N PRO A 11 -2.47 -6.43 -4.54
CA PRO A 11 -3.18 -7.61 -5.04
C PRO A 11 -4.65 -7.31 -5.36
N LYS A 12 -5.19 -7.96 -6.40
CA LYS A 12 -6.57 -7.72 -6.87
C LYS A 12 -7.63 -7.89 -5.77
N VAL A 13 -7.42 -8.85 -4.87
CA VAL A 13 -8.35 -9.16 -3.77
C VAL A 13 -8.46 -8.02 -2.77
N ASP A 14 -7.34 -7.39 -2.41
CA ASP A 14 -7.31 -6.28 -1.45
C ASP A 14 -7.65 -4.94 -2.11
N ASN A 15 -7.35 -4.81 -3.41
CA ASN A 15 -7.59 -3.57 -4.17
C ASN A 15 -9.06 -3.13 -4.14
N VAL A 16 -10.02 -4.06 -4.12
CA VAL A 16 -11.46 -3.72 -4.14
C VAL A 16 -11.87 -2.84 -2.95
N ILE A 17 -11.30 -3.10 -1.77
CA ILE A 17 -11.64 -2.35 -0.55
C ILE A 17 -11.04 -0.94 -0.63
N PHE A 18 -9.76 -0.84 -0.99
CA PHE A 18 -9.07 0.44 -1.08
C PHE A 18 -9.62 1.34 -2.20
N SER A 19 -9.93 0.77 -3.37
CA SER A 19 -10.54 1.52 -4.48
C SER A 19 -11.87 2.14 -4.06
N ARG A 20 -12.77 1.37 -3.41
CA ARG A 20 -14.06 1.90 -2.94
C ARG A 20 -13.92 3.05 -1.95
N LEU A 21 -12.94 2.96 -1.04
CA LEU A 21 -12.66 4.04 -0.09
C LEU A 21 -12.15 5.30 -0.82
N MET A 22 -11.24 5.14 -1.78
CA MET A 22 -10.73 6.25 -2.59
C MET A 22 -11.81 6.88 -3.46
N ASP A 23 -12.69 6.08 -4.09
CA ASP A 23 -13.86 6.57 -4.84
C ASP A 23 -14.82 7.39 -3.96
N ALA A 24 -14.93 7.05 -2.67
CA ALA A 24 -15.71 7.80 -1.68
C ALA A 24 -15.01 9.10 -1.19
N GLY A 25 -13.86 9.46 -1.76
CA GLY A 25 -13.11 10.67 -1.40
C GLY A 25 -12.26 10.51 -0.13
N LYS A 26 -12.03 9.27 0.34
CA LYS A 26 -11.19 9.01 1.51
C LYS A 26 -9.72 8.98 1.13
N LEU A 27 -8.92 9.85 1.76
CA LEU A 27 -7.48 9.88 1.57
C LEU A 27 -6.82 8.78 2.40
N LEU A 28 -6.26 7.78 1.71
CA LEU A 28 -5.53 6.69 2.33
C LEU A 28 -4.03 6.90 2.15
N PHE A 29 -3.26 6.59 3.20
CA PHE A 29 -1.80 6.56 3.11
C PHE A 29 -1.26 5.27 3.72
N GLY A 30 -0.25 4.70 3.05
CA GLY A 30 0.46 3.51 3.52
C GLY A 30 1.74 3.89 4.25
N ARG A 31 2.02 3.26 5.39
CA ARG A 31 3.34 3.28 6.02
C ARG A 31 3.96 1.89 5.98
N ILE A 32 5.23 1.82 5.60
CA ILE A 32 6.00 0.57 5.62
C ILE A 32 6.17 0.17 7.09
N ALA A 33 5.58 -0.95 7.48
CA ALA A 33 5.69 -1.52 8.82
C ALA A 33 6.91 -2.44 8.93
N SER A 34 7.22 -3.19 7.88
CA SER A 34 8.41 -4.04 7.82
C SER A 34 8.86 -4.24 6.38
N LYS A 35 10.16 -4.49 6.21
CA LYS A 35 10.75 -4.97 4.95
C LYS A 35 11.69 -6.12 5.29
N GLY A 36 11.50 -7.25 4.65
CA GLY A 36 12.29 -8.46 4.90
C GLY A 36 12.51 -9.26 3.63
N MET A 37 13.70 -9.81 3.48
CA MET A 37 13.99 -10.73 2.38
C MET A 37 13.44 -12.12 2.72
N GLN A 38 12.52 -12.63 1.91
CA GLN A 38 11.98 -13.98 2.03
C GLN A 38 12.56 -14.80 0.88
N GLY A 39 13.69 -15.47 1.13
CA GLY A 39 14.44 -16.19 0.10
C GLY A 39 14.92 -15.24 -1.00
N ASN A 40 14.31 -15.33 -2.20
CA ASN A 40 14.70 -14.56 -3.38
C ASN A 40 13.76 -13.38 -3.70
N TRP A 41 12.85 -13.01 -2.79
CA TRP A 41 11.95 -11.86 -2.98
C TRP A 41 11.86 -10.97 -1.75
N LEU A 42 11.70 -9.67 -1.98
CA LEU A 42 11.52 -8.69 -0.92
C LEU A 42 10.04 -8.63 -0.53
N LYS A 43 9.74 -9.06 0.69
CA LYS A 43 8.42 -8.87 1.30
C LYS A 43 8.39 -7.52 1.99
N ILE A 44 7.39 -6.70 1.65
CA ILE A 44 7.13 -5.42 2.30
C ILE A 44 5.76 -5.49 2.95
N ASP A 45 5.72 -5.32 4.26
CA ASP A 45 4.47 -5.21 5.00
C ASP A 45 4.11 -3.73 5.12
N ILE A 46 2.96 -3.35 4.55
CA ILE A 46 2.47 -1.96 4.52
C ILE A 46 1.19 -1.89 5.34
N ARG A 47 1.14 -0.97 6.30
CA ARG A 47 -0.08 -0.64 7.05
C ARG A 47 -0.74 0.56 6.39
N VAL A 48 -2.02 0.41 6.03
CA VAL A 48 -2.82 1.47 5.42
C VAL A 48 -3.63 2.18 6.50
N TYR A 49 -3.59 3.50 6.47
CA TYR A 49 -4.29 4.38 7.39
C TYR A 49 -5.19 5.33 6.62
N LEU A 50 -6.31 5.70 7.23
CA LEU A 50 -7.19 6.75 6.76
C LEU A 50 -6.72 8.08 7.35
N HIS A 51 -6.58 9.10 6.50
CA HIS A 51 -6.43 10.48 6.95
C HIS A 51 -7.83 11.08 7.16
N GLU A 52 -8.05 11.73 8.29
CA GLU A 52 -9.30 12.43 8.64
C GLU A 52 -9.28 13.87 8.12
#